data_AF-A0A349IPW6-F1
#
_entry.id   AF-A0A349IPW6-F1
#
_cell.length_a   1.000
_cell.length_b   1.000
_cell.length_c   1.000
_cell.angle_alpha   90.00
_cell.angle_beta   90.00
_cell.angle_gamma   90.00
#
_symmetry.space_group_name_H-M   'P 1'
#
loop_
_entity.id
_entity.type
_entity.pdbx_description
1 polymer ?
#
loop_
_entity_poly.entity_id
_entity_poly.type
_entity_poly.pdbx_seq_one_letter_code
_entity_poly.pdbx_strand_id
1 'polypeptide(L)'
;MREPTYRDAIKAGWQLAWHHKSLWIFGMFAAFLGQMGIVELLSKMTFGVSYFRAPSFFVYAWDTFSQAGLSSLLRALDLSVDKWVWLIWLIIIFIGFGIFLAFVAVVSQGAIVHSATRFIEKNGKKFESTSVSWDHSRKHFWKLFGLNVLRKCVLALFISFVVWGTFNALIEPSAGDIVLFFVLFLMAAMVGMVLSFLLVYAVGYVVVEEFSFIKAIRSAWRLFTRHWFVSFEIGFIFIILNIVFVVIMLLGMYLLFLPSLALFAAAFLIQSTGLYTAGIILGFVLFIPFIVVLGSVFTVFGTATWTYLFTKMHREGIISHLVHLFHGGK
;
A
#
# COMPACT_ATOMS: atom_id res chain seq x y z
N MET A 1 -22.95 -14.35 23.69
CA MET A 1 -21.76 -14.65 22.86
C MET A 1 -20.81 -13.47 23.04
N ARG A 2 -19.50 -13.69 23.27
CA ARG A 2 -18.55 -12.59 23.51
C ARG A 2 -18.49 -11.70 22.26
N GLU A 3 -18.71 -10.40 22.43
CA GLU A 3 -18.60 -9.45 21.33
C GLU A 3 -17.17 -9.53 20.75
N PRO A 4 -17.02 -9.63 19.42
CA PRO A 4 -15.71 -9.73 18.80
C PRO A 4 -14.91 -8.47 19.10
N THR A 5 -13.82 -8.62 19.87
CA THR A 5 -12.99 -7.47 20.23
C THR A 5 -11.98 -7.17 19.14
N TYR A 6 -11.59 -5.90 18.99
CA TYR A 6 -10.51 -5.49 18.05
C TYR A 6 -9.21 -6.26 18.27
N ARG A 7 -8.97 -6.65 19.53
CA ARG A 7 -7.87 -7.53 19.92
C ARG A 7 -7.92 -8.89 19.22
N ASP A 8 -9.12 -9.46 19.02
CA ASP A 8 -9.28 -10.73 18.32
C ASP A 8 -8.94 -10.58 16.84
N ALA A 9 -9.33 -9.47 16.21
CA ALA A 9 -8.99 -9.18 14.81
C ALA A 9 -7.47 -9.09 14.61
N ILE A 10 -6.79 -8.33 15.49
CA ILE A 10 -5.32 -8.17 15.45
C ILE A 10 -4.63 -9.50 15.73
N LYS A 11 -5.10 -10.25 16.74
CA LYS A 11 -4.53 -11.56 17.07
C LYS A 11 -4.71 -12.55 15.93
N ALA A 12 -5.89 -12.60 15.30
CA ALA A 12 -6.16 -13.48 14.17
C ALA A 12 -5.31 -13.09 12.95
N GLY A 13 -5.21 -11.79 12.64
CA GLY A 13 -4.36 -11.30 11.56
C GLY A 13 -2.89 -11.64 11.78
N TRP A 14 -2.40 -11.49 13.01
CA TRP A 14 -1.01 -11.83 13.36
C TRP A 14 -0.75 -13.34 13.30
N GLN A 15 -1.68 -14.14 13.83
CA GLN A 15 -1.59 -15.59 13.74
C GLN A 15 -1.53 -16.07 12.29
N LEU A 16 -2.39 -15.52 11.42
CA LEU A 16 -2.40 -15.85 10.00
C LEU A 16 -1.08 -15.45 9.33
N ALA A 17 -0.60 -14.23 9.57
CA ALA A 17 0.64 -13.73 8.99
C ALA A 17 1.86 -14.55 9.45
N TRP A 18 1.95 -14.93 10.73
CA TRP A 18 3.14 -15.60 11.26
C TRP A 18 3.17 -17.11 10.99
N HIS A 19 2.03 -17.80 11.13
CA HIS A 19 1.98 -19.26 10.99
C HIS A 19 1.94 -19.72 9.53
N HIS A 20 1.43 -18.88 8.62
CA HIS A 20 1.28 -19.23 7.20
C HIS A 20 2.27 -18.45 6.33
N LYS A 21 3.56 -18.78 6.45
CA LYS A 21 4.68 -18.14 5.71
C LYS A 21 4.52 -18.18 4.18
N SER A 22 3.76 -19.13 3.66
CA SER A 22 3.42 -19.19 2.23
C SER A 22 2.64 -17.95 1.75
N LEU A 23 1.92 -17.27 2.64
CA LEU A 23 1.25 -16.00 2.33
C LEU A 23 2.21 -14.84 2.18
N TRP A 24 3.48 -14.95 2.61
CA TRP A 24 4.44 -13.86 2.50
C TRP A 24 4.79 -13.56 1.04
N ILE A 25 4.77 -14.56 0.17
CA ILE A 25 4.97 -14.32 -1.26
C ILE A 25 3.82 -13.45 -1.79
N PHE A 26 2.58 -13.76 -1.41
CA PHE A 26 1.43 -12.93 -1.76
C PHE A 26 1.49 -11.55 -1.09
N GLY A 27 1.94 -11.46 0.16
CA GLY A 27 2.12 -10.20 0.87
C GLY A 27 3.10 -9.27 0.17
N MET A 28 4.23 -9.82 -0.29
CA MET A 28 5.24 -9.10 -1.07
C MET A 28 4.63 -8.52 -2.36
N PHE A 29 3.90 -9.34 -3.12
CA PHE A 29 3.30 -8.88 -4.36
C PHE A 29 2.14 -7.90 -4.13
N ALA A 30 1.30 -8.15 -3.13
CA ALA A 30 0.21 -7.27 -2.77
C ALA A 30 0.71 -5.90 -2.28
N ALA A 31 1.90 -5.83 -1.68
CA ALA A 31 2.51 -4.57 -1.25
C ALA A 31 2.73 -3.59 -2.42
N PHE A 32 2.97 -4.08 -3.65
CA PHE A 32 3.10 -3.23 -4.85
C PHE A 32 1.82 -2.49 -5.24
N LEU A 33 0.64 -2.94 -4.78
CA LEU A 33 -0.60 -2.19 -5.02
C LEU A 33 -0.68 -0.89 -4.21
N GLY A 34 0.17 -0.76 -3.18
CA GLY A 34 0.09 0.27 -2.16
C GLY A 34 -0.63 -0.28 -0.93
N GLN A 35 -0.02 -0.13 0.25
CA GLN A 35 -0.63 -0.53 1.51
C GLN A 35 -2.01 0.14 1.68
N MET A 36 -2.98 -0.59 2.22
CA MET A 36 -4.31 -0.05 2.56
C MET A 36 -4.24 0.82 3.84
N GLY A 37 -3.33 1.79 3.86
CA GLY A 37 -2.99 2.58 5.04
C GLY A 37 -2.97 4.08 4.78
N ILE A 38 -3.36 4.82 5.83
CA ILE A 38 -3.36 6.30 5.88
C ILE A 38 -1.94 6.87 5.74
N VAL A 39 -0.93 6.09 6.13
CA VAL A 39 0.48 6.48 6.03
C VAL A 39 0.95 6.61 4.57
N GLU A 40 0.42 5.80 3.65
CA GLU A 40 0.68 5.96 2.20
C GLU A 40 0.15 7.31 1.69
N LEU A 41 -1.03 7.71 2.15
CA LEU A 41 -1.61 9.00 1.80
C LEU A 41 -0.79 10.16 2.38
N LEU A 42 -0.47 10.11 3.67
CA LEU A 42 0.30 11.15 4.36
C LEU A 42 1.69 11.30 3.76
N SER A 43 2.42 10.19 3.57
CA SER A 43 3.73 10.21 2.91
C SER A 43 3.65 10.81 1.52
N LYS A 44 2.70 10.39 0.67
CA LYS A 44 2.55 10.96 -0.68
C LYS A 44 2.19 12.45 -0.65
N MET A 45 1.36 12.89 0.29
CA MET A 45 1.04 14.31 0.45
C MET A 45 2.25 15.11 0.94
N THR A 46 2.99 14.63 1.94
CA THR A 46 4.22 15.27 2.41
C THR A 46 5.28 15.31 1.31
N PHE A 47 5.52 14.22 0.58
CA PHE A 47 6.46 14.22 -0.54
C PHE A 47 6.01 15.11 -1.70
N GLY A 48 4.70 15.21 -1.96
CA GLY A 48 4.15 16.11 -2.98
C GLY A 48 4.23 17.59 -2.60
N VAL A 49 4.29 17.92 -1.30
CA VAL A 49 4.41 19.30 -0.79
C VAL A 49 5.88 19.68 -0.54
N SER A 50 6.68 18.82 0.11
CA SER A 50 8.08 19.08 0.48
C SER A 50 9.02 19.14 -0.73
N TYR A 51 8.71 18.35 -1.75
CA TYR A 51 9.34 18.51 -3.04
C TYR A 51 8.25 19.05 -3.96
N PHE A 52 8.31 20.34 -4.32
CA PHE A 52 7.57 20.93 -5.46
C PHE A 52 7.72 20.15 -6.78
N ARG A 53 8.52 19.09 -6.76
CA ARG A 53 8.63 17.99 -7.69
C ARG A 53 8.45 16.70 -6.91
N ALA A 54 7.26 16.10 -6.92
CA ALA A 54 7.10 14.75 -6.36
C ALA A 54 8.22 13.86 -6.93
N PRO A 55 9.01 13.12 -6.12
CA PRO A 55 10.01 12.17 -6.62
C PRO A 55 9.27 10.93 -7.13
N SER A 56 8.41 11.13 -8.11
CA SER A 56 7.89 10.06 -8.94
C SER A 56 8.86 9.92 -10.09
N PHE A 57 9.20 8.68 -10.43
CA PHE A 57 9.89 8.36 -11.67
C PHE A 57 9.31 9.14 -12.86
N PHE A 58 8.00 9.38 -12.88
CA PHE A 58 7.31 10.19 -13.88
C PHE A 58 7.73 11.66 -13.90
N VAL A 59 7.93 12.32 -12.76
CA VAL A 59 8.41 13.72 -12.72
C VAL A 59 9.88 13.79 -13.10
N TYR A 60 10.72 12.84 -12.68
CA TYR A 60 12.11 12.79 -13.14
C TYR A 60 12.19 12.50 -14.64
N ALA A 61 11.41 11.54 -15.13
CA ALA A 61 11.31 11.22 -16.55
C ALA A 61 10.74 12.41 -17.33
N TRP A 62 9.71 13.09 -16.81
CA TRP A 62 9.12 14.28 -17.42
C TRP A 62 10.08 15.46 -17.41
N ASP A 63 10.79 15.72 -16.31
CA ASP A 63 11.77 16.80 -16.21
C ASP A 63 12.97 16.53 -17.12
N THR A 64 13.44 15.28 -17.18
CA THR A 64 14.43 14.82 -18.15
C THR A 64 13.93 14.99 -19.58
N PHE A 65 12.66 14.66 -19.85
CA PHE A 65 12.03 14.78 -21.17
C PHE A 65 11.69 16.22 -21.56
N SER A 66 11.38 17.10 -20.60
CA SER A 66 11.05 18.50 -20.82
C SER A 66 12.29 19.38 -20.91
N GLN A 67 13.36 19.02 -20.18
CA GLN A 67 14.68 19.64 -20.32
C GLN A 67 15.42 19.14 -21.56
N ALA A 68 15.15 17.90 -22.00
CA ALA A 68 15.47 17.46 -23.34
C ALA A 68 14.51 18.14 -24.33
N GLY A 69 14.79 19.40 -24.68
CA GLY A 69 13.97 20.16 -25.64
C GLY A 69 13.66 19.39 -26.92
N LEU A 70 12.64 19.81 -27.67
CA LEU A 70 12.16 19.12 -28.88
C LEU A 70 13.30 18.76 -29.86
N SER A 71 14.35 19.59 -29.93
CA SER A 71 15.57 19.32 -30.72
C SER A 71 16.42 18.17 -30.18
N SER A 72 16.56 18.03 -28.86
CA SER A 72 17.23 16.89 -28.20
C SER A 72 16.43 15.61 -28.38
N LEU A 73 15.10 15.70 -28.33
CA LEU A 73 14.19 14.60 -28.65
C LEU A 73 14.28 14.18 -30.12
N LEU A 74 14.25 15.13 -31.06
CA LEU A 74 14.40 14.85 -32.49
C LEU A 74 15.78 14.25 -32.82
N ARG A 75 16.85 14.68 -32.15
CA ARG A 75 18.18 14.03 -32.25
C ARG A 75 18.22 12.66 -31.58
N ALA A 76 17.48 12.46 -30.49
CA ALA A 76 17.32 11.15 -29.86
C ALA A 76 16.39 10.21 -30.65
N LEU A 77 15.66 10.71 -31.64
CA LEU A 77 14.85 9.94 -32.59
C LEU A 77 15.64 9.62 -33.88
N ASP A 78 16.79 10.26 -34.11
CA ASP A 78 17.79 9.90 -35.13
C ASP A 78 18.61 8.67 -34.69
N LEU A 79 17.89 7.63 -34.27
CA LEU A 79 18.44 6.35 -33.92
C LEU A 79 18.58 5.52 -35.20
N SER A 80 19.67 4.77 -35.31
CA SER A 80 19.76 3.72 -36.31
C SER A 80 18.61 2.71 -36.14
N VAL A 81 18.24 2.05 -37.23
CA VAL A 81 17.17 1.03 -37.23
C VAL A 81 17.38 0.00 -36.11
N ASP A 82 18.62 -0.42 -35.86
CA ASP A 82 18.98 -1.35 -34.79
C ASP A 82 18.62 -0.83 -33.39
N LYS A 83 18.89 0.46 -33.12
CA LYS A 83 18.58 1.07 -31.82
C LYS A 83 17.07 1.23 -31.62
N TRP A 84 16.32 1.52 -32.69
CA TRP A 84 14.86 1.54 -32.66
C TRP A 84 14.26 0.17 -32.33
N VAL A 85 14.78 -0.88 -32.95
CA VAL A 85 14.37 -2.26 -32.66
C VAL A 85 14.62 -2.59 -31.18
N TRP A 86 15.80 -2.28 -30.65
CA TRP A 86 16.11 -2.48 -29.23
C TRP A 86 15.21 -1.67 -28.29
N LEU A 87 14.92 -0.41 -28.62
CA LEU A 87 14.04 0.43 -27.82
C LEU A 87 12.61 -0.13 -27.78
N ILE A 88 12.08 -0.57 -28.93
CA ILE A 88 10.74 -1.19 -29.01
C ILE A 88 10.71 -2.47 -28.18
N TRP A 89 11.73 -3.34 -28.29
CA TRP A 89 11.82 -4.55 -27.47
C TRP A 89 11.88 -4.24 -25.98
N LEU A 90 12.66 -3.23 -25.60
CA LEU A 90 12.75 -2.77 -24.21
C LEU A 90 11.38 -2.31 -23.71
N ILE A 91 10.65 -1.50 -24.48
CA ILE A 91 9.30 -1.04 -24.16
C ILE A 91 8.34 -2.23 -24.01
N ILE A 92 8.35 -3.18 -24.94
CA ILE A 92 7.51 -4.38 -24.88
C ILE A 92 7.81 -5.19 -23.61
N ILE A 93 9.08 -5.38 -23.27
CA ILE A 93 9.51 -6.11 -22.06
C ILE A 93 9.03 -5.37 -20.81
N PHE A 94 9.22 -4.05 -20.72
CA PHE A 94 8.78 -3.27 -19.57
C PHE A 94 7.26 -3.26 -19.41
N ILE A 95 6.50 -3.09 -20.50
CA ILE A 95 5.04 -3.15 -20.48
C ILE A 95 4.57 -4.55 -20.08
N GLY A 96 5.12 -5.59 -20.70
CA GLY A 96 4.80 -6.98 -20.39
C GLY A 96 5.07 -7.32 -18.92
N PHE A 97 6.23 -6.92 -18.40
CA PHE A 97 6.59 -7.09 -17.00
C PHE A 97 5.68 -6.28 -16.06
N GLY A 98 5.33 -5.05 -16.43
CA GLY A 98 4.40 -4.22 -15.66
C GLY A 98 3.00 -4.82 -15.57
N ILE A 99 2.45 -5.33 -16.68
CA ILE A 99 1.16 -6.03 -16.71
C ILE A 99 1.24 -7.32 -15.88
N PHE A 100 2.31 -8.09 -16.02
CA PHE A 100 2.54 -9.30 -15.23
C PHE A 100 2.59 -9.00 -13.73
N LEU A 101 3.36 -8.00 -13.31
CA LEU A 101 3.43 -7.58 -11.91
C LEU A 101 2.08 -7.09 -11.38
N ALA A 102 1.35 -6.28 -12.17
CA ALA A 102 0.02 -5.83 -11.79
C ALA A 102 -0.95 -7.01 -11.61
N PHE A 103 -0.89 -7.99 -12.52
CA PHE A 103 -1.66 -9.22 -12.41
C PHE A 103 -1.35 -9.98 -11.12
N VAL A 104 -0.07 -10.29 -10.88
CA VAL A 104 0.36 -11.04 -9.70
C VAL A 104 0.02 -10.30 -8.41
N ALA A 105 0.19 -8.97 -8.38
CA ALA A 105 -0.11 -8.15 -7.22
C ALA A 105 -1.61 -8.17 -6.86
N VAL A 106 -2.49 -7.99 -7.85
CA VAL A 106 -3.95 -8.01 -7.65
C VAL A 106 -4.44 -9.39 -7.23
N VAL A 107 -3.98 -10.45 -7.89
CA VAL A 107 -4.38 -11.82 -7.54
C VAL A 107 -3.87 -12.19 -6.14
N SER A 108 -2.67 -11.73 -5.76
CA SER A 108 -2.13 -11.93 -4.42
C SER A 108 -2.96 -11.24 -3.34
N GLN A 109 -3.43 -10.01 -3.56
CA GLN A 109 -4.34 -9.32 -2.64
C GLN A 109 -5.63 -10.14 -2.44
N GLY A 110 -6.24 -10.62 -3.53
CA GLY A 110 -7.42 -11.48 -3.47
C GLY A 110 -7.16 -12.78 -2.71
N ALA A 111 -5.98 -13.39 -2.93
CA ALA A 111 -5.62 -14.68 -2.32
C ALA A 111 -5.44 -14.56 -0.80
N ILE A 112 -4.87 -13.44 -0.32
CA ILE A 112 -4.78 -13.15 1.12
C ILE A 112 -6.17 -12.98 1.71
N VAL A 113 -7.06 -12.22 1.05
CA VAL A 113 -8.44 -12.00 1.54
C VAL A 113 -9.22 -13.31 1.59
N HIS A 114 -9.16 -14.13 0.53
CA HIS A 114 -9.81 -15.45 0.52
C HIS A 114 -9.27 -16.36 1.64
N SER A 115 -7.95 -16.44 1.79
CA SER A 115 -7.31 -17.25 2.83
C SER A 115 -7.67 -16.77 4.24
N ALA A 116 -7.73 -15.45 4.44
CA ALA A 116 -8.12 -14.85 5.71
C ALA A 116 -9.58 -15.17 6.05
N THR A 117 -10.52 -15.00 5.11
CA THR A 117 -11.93 -15.36 5.33
C THR A 117 -12.09 -16.83 5.69
N ARG A 118 -11.44 -17.76 4.97
CA ARG A 118 -11.49 -19.20 5.29
C ARG A 118 -10.88 -19.52 6.65
N PHE A 119 -9.79 -18.87 7.01
CA PHE A 119 -9.18 -19.02 8.34
C PHE A 119 -10.14 -18.61 9.45
N ILE A 120 -10.89 -17.52 9.26
CA ILE A 120 -11.89 -17.01 10.20
C ILE A 120 -13.08 -17.96 10.30
N GLU A 121 -13.64 -18.38 9.17
CA GLU A 121 -14.80 -19.29 9.11
C GLU A 121 -14.54 -20.63 9.80
N LYS A 122 -13.30 -21.14 9.70
CA LYS A 122 -12.90 -22.42 10.29
C LYS A 122 -12.26 -22.28 11.68
N ASN A 123 -12.42 -21.13 12.36
CA ASN A 123 -11.86 -20.86 13.69
C ASN A 123 -10.36 -21.19 13.80
N GLY A 124 -9.59 -20.91 12.75
CA GLY A 124 -8.15 -21.13 12.70
C GLY A 124 -7.69 -22.59 12.58
N LYS A 125 -8.60 -23.56 12.39
CA LYS A 125 -8.25 -24.99 12.43
C LYS A 125 -7.84 -25.61 11.09
N LYS A 126 -8.20 -25.01 9.95
CA LYS A 126 -7.87 -25.54 8.62
C LYS A 126 -7.50 -24.42 7.67
N PHE A 127 -6.24 -24.39 7.26
CA PHE A 127 -5.75 -23.55 6.19
C PHE A 127 -5.81 -24.33 4.89
N GLU A 128 -6.54 -23.81 3.90
CA GLU A 128 -6.55 -24.36 2.54
C GLU A 128 -5.22 -24.01 1.86
N SER A 129 -4.77 -24.84 0.91
CA SER A 129 -3.50 -24.60 0.22
C SER A 129 -3.54 -23.25 -0.50
N THR A 130 -2.41 -22.55 -0.55
CA THR A 130 -2.28 -21.25 -1.21
C THR A 130 -2.63 -21.30 -2.70
N SER A 131 -2.47 -22.46 -3.34
CA SER A 131 -2.89 -22.70 -4.72
C SER A 131 -4.39 -22.52 -4.93
N VAL A 132 -5.22 -23.05 -4.02
CA VAL A 132 -6.68 -22.94 -4.11
C VAL A 132 -7.11 -21.47 -3.99
N SER A 133 -6.51 -20.73 -3.06
CA SER A 133 -6.78 -19.30 -2.89
C SER A 133 -6.34 -18.46 -4.09
N TRP A 134 -5.23 -18.83 -4.74
CA TRP A 134 -4.78 -18.20 -5.98
C TRP A 134 -5.76 -18.42 -7.14
N ASP A 135 -6.17 -19.67 -7.36
CA ASP A 135 -7.09 -20.04 -8.45
C ASP A 135 -8.50 -19.48 -8.25
N HIS A 136 -8.92 -19.26 -7.00
CA HIS A 136 -10.15 -18.52 -6.72
C HIS A 136 -10.01 -17.03 -7.08
N SER A 137 -8.88 -16.43 -6.75
CA SER A 137 -8.66 -14.98 -6.86
C SER A 137 -8.45 -14.52 -8.30
N ARG A 138 -7.84 -15.34 -9.16
CA ARG A 138 -7.65 -14.99 -10.59
C ARG A 138 -8.96 -14.72 -11.33
N LYS A 139 -10.06 -15.39 -10.96
CA LYS A 139 -11.40 -15.18 -11.55
C LYS A 139 -11.93 -13.77 -11.29
N HIS A 140 -11.45 -13.15 -10.22
CA HIS A 140 -11.87 -11.83 -9.75
C HIS A 140 -10.91 -10.71 -10.18
N PHE A 141 -9.87 -11.03 -10.95
CA PHE A 141 -8.79 -10.10 -11.32
C PHE A 141 -9.30 -8.75 -11.82
N TRP A 142 -10.16 -8.73 -12.85
CA TRP A 142 -10.66 -7.48 -13.45
C TRP A 142 -11.44 -6.61 -12.47
N LYS A 143 -12.24 -7.22 -11.59
CA LYS A 143 -13.01 -6.51 -10.57
C LYS A 143 -12.07 -5.87 -9.55
N LEU A 144 -11.08 -6.63 -9.06
CA LEU A 144 -10.09 -6.16 -8.08
C LEU A 144 -9.13 -5.12 -8.68
N PHE A 145 -8.69 -5.32 -9.91
CA PHE A 145 -7.86 -4.36 -10.64
C PHE A 145 -8.62 -3.05 -10.84
N GLY A 146 -9.87 -3.11 -11.31
CA GLY A 146 -10.72 -1.92 -11.44
C GLY A 146 -10.90 -1.16 -10.14
N LEU A 147 -11.03 -1.86 -9.00
CA LEU A 147 -11.17 -1.22 -7.69
C LEU A 147 -9.89 -0.48 -7.28
N ASN A 148 -8.72 -1.09 -7.52
CA ASN A 148 -7.43 -0.47 -7.24
C ASN A 148 -7.14 0.72 -8.18
N VAL A 149 -7.47 0.59 -9.48
CA VAL A 149 -7.37 1.69 -10.46
C VAL A 149 -8.28 2.84 -10.04
N LEU A 150 -9.55 2.57 -9.71
CA LEU A 150 -10.48 3.60 -9.24
C LEU A 150 -9.94 4.33 -8.01
N ARG A 151 -9.43 3.59 -7.00
CA ARG A 151 -8.79 4.21 -5.82
C ARG A 151 -7.65 5.14 -6.25
N LYS A 152 -6.73 4.68 -7.10
CA LYS A 152 -5.58 5.48 -7.54
C LYS A 152 -5.99 6.70 -8.35
N CYS A 153 -6.99 6.59 -9.23
CA CYS A 153 -7.52 7.73 -9.99
C CYS A 153 -8.15 8.79 -9.08
N VAL A 154 -8.98 8.39 -8.12
CA VAL A 154 -9.60 9.34 -7.19
C VAL A 154 -8.53 10.00 -6.31
N LEU A 155 -7.58 9.23 -5.75
CA LEU A 155 -6.48 9.80 -4.97
C LEU A 155 -5.62 10.78 -5.79
N ALA A 156 -5.27 10.42 -7.02
CA ALA A 156 -4.50 11.29 -7.91
C ALA A 156 -5.21 12.61 -8.17
N LEU A 157 -6.52 12.58 -8.42
CA LEU A 157 -7.34 13.78 -8.61
C LEU A 157 -7.29 14.69 -7.38
N PHE A 158 -7.47 14.16 -6.17
CA PHE A 158 -7.40 14.96 -4.94
C PHE A 158 -6.00 15.51 -4.67
N ILE A 159 -4.95 14.71 -4.90
CA ILE A 159 -3.56 15.18 -4.77
C ILE A 159 -3.29 16.32 -5.76
N SER A 160 -3.75 16.22 -7.01
CA SER A 160 -3.62 17.30 -7.99
C SER A 160 -4.31 18.59 -7.52
N PHE A 161 -5.49 18.51 -6.90
CA PHE A 161 -6.16 19.67 -6.31
C PHE A 161 -5.36 20.29 -5.15
N VAL A 162 -4.78 19.47 -4.26
CA VAL A 162 -3.92 19.96 -3.16
C VAL A 162 -2.66 20.63 -3.69
N VAL A 163 -2.00 20.03 -4.69
CA VAL A 163 -0.82 20.61 -5.34
C VAL A 163 -1.16 21.94 -6.01
N TRP A 164 -2.29 22.02 -6.71
CA TRP A 164 -2.77 23.28 -7.29
C TRP A 164 -3.01 24.36 -6.23
N GLY A 165 -3.68 24.01 -5.12
CA GLY A 165 -3.87 24.92 -3.99
C GLY A 165 -2.54 25.37 -3.33
N THR A 166 -1.57 24.46 -3.26
CA THR A 166 -0.21 24.76 -2.75
C THR A 166 0.49 25.77 -3.66
N PHE A 167 0.37 25.61 -4.98
CA PHE A 167 1.00 26.49 -5.96
C PHE A 167 0.47 27.93 -5.85
N ASN A 168 -0.86 28.08 -5.73
CA ASN A 168 -1.48 29.39 -5.51
C ASN A 168 -1.00 30.04 -4.20
N ALA A 169 -0.92 29.26 -3.12
CA ALA A 169 -0.48 29.75 -1.82
C ALA A 169 1.00 30.18 -1.75
N LEU A 170 1.84 29.84 -2.74
CA LEU A 170 3.26 30.13 -2.73
C LEU A 170 3.69 31.26 -3.67
N ILE A 171 2.98 31.46 -4.78
CA ILE A 171 3.34 32.51 -5.75
C ILE A 171 2.83 33.86 -5.24
N GLU A 172 1.57 33.94 -4.83
CA GLU A 172 0.95 35.14 -4.28
C GLU A 172 0.27 34.80 -2.96
N PRO A 173 1.02 34.70 -1.85
CA PRO A 173 0.47 34.25 -0.57
C PRO A 173 -0.54 35.28 -0.03
N SER A 174 -1.83 35.07 -0.32
CA SER A 174 -2.90 35.72 0.40
C SER A 174 -3.30 34.87 1.62
N ALA A 175 -3.83 35.51 2.67
CA ALA A 175 -4.38 34.77 3.81
C ALA A 175 -5.49 33.79 3.37
N GLY A 176 -6.23 34.13 2.31
CA GLY A 176 -7.24 33.27 1.71
C GLY A 176 -6.65 32.00 1.09
N ASP A 177 -5.52 32.11 0.38
CA ASP A 177 -4.88 30.95 -0.28
C ASP A 177 -4.27 29.97 0.72
N ILE A 178 -3.70 30.47 1.82
CA ILE A 178 -3.20 29.63 2.90
C ILE A 178 -4.36 28.85 3.54
N VAL A 179 -5.49 29.52 3.84
CA VAL A 179 -6.68 28.86 4.39
C VAL A 179 -7.24 27.84 3.38
N LEU A 180 -7.34 28.20 2.10
CA LEU A 180 -7.79 27.30 1.04
C LEU A 180 -6.89 26.05 0.95
N PHE A 181 -5.57 26.21 1.00
CA PHE A 181 -4.62 25.11 1.03
C PHE A 181 -4.89 24.16 2.21
N PHE A 182 -5.04 24.67 3.43
CA PHE A 182 -5.33 23.83 4.60
C PHE A 182 -6.67 23.10 4.48
N VAL A 183 -7.71 23.76 3.96
CA VAL A 183 -9.02 23.14 3.73
C VAL A 183 -8.93 22.03 2.68
N LEU A 184 -8.27 22.28 1.54
CA LEU A 184 -8.06 21.28 0.50
C LEU A 184 -7.24 20.09 0.98
N PHE A 185 -6.18 20.35 1.75
CA PHE A 185 -5.34 19.32 2.35
C PHE A 185 -6.15 18.44 3.32
N LEU A 186 -6.91 19.04 4.23
CA LEU A 186 -7.73 18.30 5.19
C LEU A 186 -8.82 17.49 4.47
N MET A 187 -9.46 18.06 3.45
CA MET A 187 -10.45 17.37 2.64
C MET A 187 -9.84 16.18 1.90
N ALA A 188 -8.69 16.34 1.25
CA ALA A 188 -7.98 15.26 0.56
C ALA A 188 -7.56 14.15 1.54
N ALA A 189 -7.08 14.50 2.73
CA ALA A 189 -6.74 13.56 3.78
C ALA A 189 -7.96 12.73 4.22
N MET A 190 -9.10 13.38 4.48
CA MET A 190 -10.34 12.72 4.88
C MET A 190 -10.91 11.82 3.78
N VAL A 191 -10.98 12.31 2.54
CA VAL A 191 -11.46 11.53 1.41
C VAL A 191 -10.55 10.32 1.16
N GLY A 192 -9.23 10.52 1.20
CA GLY A 192 -8.28 9.42 1.01
C GLY A 192 -8.39 8.35 2.10
N MET A 193 -8.65 8.76 3.35
CA MET A 193 -8.93 7.83 4.45
C MET A 193 -10.21 7.02 4.21
N VAL A 194 -11.33 7.70 3.91
CA VAL A 194 -12.62 7.03 3.63
C VAL A 194 -12.49 6.06 2.45
N LEU A 195 -11.83 6.48 1.38
CA LEU A 195 -11.59 5.66 0.19
C LEU A 195 -10.75 4.42 0.50
N SER A 196 -9.78 4.53 1.42
CA SER A 196 -9.00 3.38 1.89
C SER A 196 -9.89 2.32 2.55
N PHE A 197 -10.82 2.74 3.41
CA PHE A 197 -11.78 1.82 4.04
C PHE A 197 -12.76 1.21 3.02
N LEU A 198 -13.28 2.04 2.10
CA LEU A 198 -14.18 1.55 1.05
C LEU A 198 -13.52 0.52 0.16
N LEU A 199 -12.23 0.68 -0.18
CA LEU A 199 -11.51 -0.30 -0.98
C LEU A 199 -11.41 -1.64 -0.24
N VAL A 200 -11.01 -1.62 1.04
CA VAL A 200 -10.92 -2.82 1.88
C VAL A 200 -12.25 -3.60 1.85
N TYR A 201 -13.36 -2.91 2.09
CA TYR A 201 -14.68 -3.53 2.11
C TYR A 201 -15.15 -3.99 0.74
N ALA A 202 -14.88 -3.22 -0.31
CA ALA A 202 -15.23 -3.60 -1.68
C ALA A 202 -14.47 -4.85 -2.13
N VAL A 203 -13.18 -4.96 -1.80
CA VAL A 203 -12.39 -6.18 -2.04
C VAL A 203 -12.99 -7.36 -1.28
N GLY A 204 -13.38 -7.17 -0.01
CA GLY A 204 -14.10 -8.18 0.76
C GLY A 204 -15.37 -8.68 0.05
N TYR A 205 -16.24 -7.77 -0.40
CA TYR A 205 -17.45 -8.13 -1.14
C TYR A 205 -17.19 -8.79 -2.49
N VAL A 206 -16.13 -8.41 -3.21
CA VAL A 206 -15.76 -9.05 -4.49
C VAL A 206 -15.23 -10.46 -4.27
N VAL A 207 -14.40 -10.69 -3.24
CA VAL A 207 -13.73 -11.98 -3.03
C VAL A 207 -14.61 -12.97 -2.26
N VAL A 208 -15.36 -12.49 -1.27
CA VAL A 208 -16.15 -13.34 -0.36
C VAL A 208 -17.56 -13.59 -0.89
N GLU A 209 -18.22 -12.55 -1.40
CA GLU A 209 -19.61 -12.61 -1.83
C GLU A 209 -19.76 -12.62 -3.38
N GLU A 210 -18.63 -12.67 -4.10
CA GLU A 210 -18.54 -12.68 -5.58
C GLU A 210 -19.26 -11.51 -6.28
N PHE A 211 -19.48 -10.39 -5.59
CA PHE A 211 -20.26 -9.26 -6.13
C PHE A 211 -19.65 -8.68 -7.42
N SER A 212 -20.51 -8.06 -8.23
CA SER A 212 -20.07 -7.23 -9.36
C SER A 212 -19.43 -5.94 -8.87
N PHE A 213 -18.60 -5.31 -9.70
CA PHE A 213 -17.84 -4.10 -9.36
C PHE A 213 -18.70 -3.01 -8.71
N ILE A 214 -19.80 -2.62 -9.35
CA ILE A 214 -20.70 -1.56 -8.85
C ILE A 214 -21.42 -2.00 -7.57
N LYS A 215 -21.88 -3.26 -7.51
CA LYS A 215 -22.57 -3.80 -6.34
C LYS A 215 -21.64 -3.87 -5.13
N ALA A 216 -20.36 -4.18 -5.34
CA ALA A 216 -19.34 -4.20 -4.29
C ALA A 216 -19.09 -2.80 -3.73
N ILE A 217 -18.93 -1.78 -4.59
CA ILE A 217 -18.75 -0.38 -4.14
C ILE A 217 -19.96 0.11 -3.36
N ARG A 218 -21.19 -0.13 -3.87
CA ARG A 218 -22.41 0.30 -3.19
C ARG A 218 -22.58 -0.40 -1.83
N SER A 219 -22.24 -1.68 -1.75
CA SER A 219 -22.30 -2.45 -0.50
C SER A 219 -21.21 -2.00 0.48
N ALA A 220 -20.01 -1.72 -0.01
CA ALA A 220 -18.92 -1.15 0.78
C ALA A 220 -19.29 0.21 1.36
N TRP A 221 -19.92 1.09 0.58
CA TRP A 221 -20.42 2.39 1.03
C TRP A 221 -21.47 2.22 2.14
N ARG A 222 -22.45 1.33 1.93
CA ARG A 222 -23.48 1.04 2.94
C ARG A 222 -22.89 0.46 4.23
N LEU A 223 -21.90 -0.43 4.11
CA LEU A 223 -21.24 -1.02 5.28
C LEU A 223 -20.44 0.04 6.05
N PHE A 224 -19.73 0.90 5.33
CA PHE A 224 -18.98 2.02 5.91
C PHE A 224 -19.91 3.01 6.61
N THR A 225 -20.98 3.49 5.98
CA THR A 225 -21.87 4.49 6.62
C THR A 225 -22.58 3.94 7.86
N ARG A 226 -22.85 2.62 7.89
CA ARG A 226 -23.42 1.96 9.07
C ARG A 226 -22.42 1.80 10.23
N HIS A 227 -21.13 1.63 9.94
CA HIS A 227 -20.09 1.37 10.94
C HIS A 227 -18.88 2.32 10.79
N TRP A 228 -19.15 3.59 10.48
CA TRP A 228 -18.09 4.56 10.18
C TRP A 228 -17.17 4.72 11.37
N PHE A 229 -17.75 4.86 12.57
CA PHE A 229 -17.02 5.04 13.81
C PHE A 229 -16.06 3.87 14.11
N VAL A 230 -16.54 2.62 13.94
CA VAL A 230 -15.71 1.41 14.08
C VAL A 230 -14.56 1.40 13.07
N SER A 231 -14.81 1.85 11.84
CA SER A 231 -13.79 1.94 10.78
C SER A 231 -12.70 2.94 11.16
N PHE A 232 -13.06 4.10 11.72
CA PHE A 232 -12.11 5.10 12.19
C PHE A 232 -11.31 4.63 13.40
N GLU A 233 -11.95 3.97 14.38
CA GLU A 233 -11.28 3.44 15.57
C GLU A 233 -10.18 2.43 15.19
N ILE A 234 -10.51 1.50 14.28
CA ILE A 234 -9.52 0.57 13.73
C ILE A 234 -8.48 1.28 12.87
N GLY A 235 -8.90 2.24 12.05
CA GLY A 235 -7.97 3.06 11.26
C GLY A 235 -6.92 3.73 12.14
N PHE A 236 -7.32 4.25 13.30
CA PHE A 236 -6.42 4.86 14.28
C PHE A 236 -5.46 3.84 14.91
N ILE A 237 -5.96 2.65 15.30
CA ILE A 237 -5.09 1.57 15.77
C ILE A 237 -4.07 1.19 14.68
N PHE A 238 -4.49 1.14 13.42
CA PHE A 238 -3.59 0.88 12.30
C PHE A 238 -2.56 1.99 12.11
N ILE A 239 -2.88 3.27 12.34
CA ILE A 239 -1.89 4.34 12.32
C ILE A 239 -0.80 4.06 13.36
N ILE A 240 -1.18 3.73 14.60
CA ILE A 240 -0.22 3.38 15.66
C ILE A 240 0.63 2.17 15.26
N LEU A 241 0.00 1.11 14.74
CA LEU A 241 0.72 -0.08 14.28
C LEU A 241 1.67 0.21 13.12
N ASN A 242 1.32 1.11 12.20
CA ASN A 242 2.22 1.56 11.14
C ASN A 242 3.40 2.35 11.70
N ILE A 243 3.19 3.22 12.70
CA ILE A 243 4.30 3.93 13.36
C ILE A 243 5.26 2.94 14.03
N VAL A 244 4.72 1.98 14.78
CA VAL A 244 5.53 0.91 15.41
C VAL A 244 6.29 0.11 14.35
N PHE A 245 5.64 -0.23 13.24
CA PHE A 245 6.26 -0.91 12.12
C PHE A 245 7.43 -0.12 11.52
N VAL A 246 7.26 1.19 11.29
CA VAL A 246 8.33 2.07 10.81
C VAL A 246 9.49 2.14 11.81
N VAL A 247 9.21 2.22 13.11
CA VAL A 247 10.26 2.20 14.16
C VAL A 247 11.02 0.88 14.13
N ILE A 248 10.33 -0.26 14.04
CA ILE A 248 10.96 -1.59 13.93
C ILE A 248 11.81 -1.68 12.65
N MET A 249 11.31 -1.14 11.54
CA MET A 249 12.04 -1.10 10.28
C MET A 249 13.31 -0.25 10.39
N LEU A 250 13.25 0.91 11.03
CA LEU A 250 14.41 1.78 11.25
C LEU A 250 15.44 1.12 12.18
N LEU A 251 15.00 0.54 13.30
CA LEU A 251 15.89 -0.17 14.23
C LEU A 251 16.56 -1.38 13.55
N GLY A 252 15.79 -2.17 12.81
CA GLY A 252 16.31 -3.30 12.05
C GLY A 252 17.27 -2.86 10.95
N MET A 253 17.00 -1.74 10.28
CA MET A 253 17.94 -1.12 9.34
C MET A 253 19.26 -0.78 10.02
N TYR A 254 19.24 -0.03 11.13
CA TYR A 254 20.47 0.31 11.85
C TYR A 254 21.26 -0.94 12.27
N LEU A 255 20.57 -1.95 12.79
CA LEU A 255 21.21 -3.20 13.24
C LEU A 255 21.84 -3.97 12.07
N LEU A 256 21.13 -4.12 10.95
CA LEU A 256 21.60 -4.85 9.77
C LEU A 256 22.68 -4.10 8.99
N PHE A 257 22.77 -2.78 9.14
CA PHE A 257 23.85 -1.99 8.56
C PHE A 257 25.16 -2.06 9.37
N LEU A 258 25.16 -2.52 10.63
CA LEU A 258 26.39 -2.60 11.44
C LEU A 258 27.53 -3.38 10.78
N PRO A 259 27.32 -4.57 10.16
CA PRO A 259 28.38 -5.28 9.45
C PRO A 259 28.93 -4.50 8.26
N SER A 260 28.04 -3.79 7.53
CA SER A 260 28.42 -2.93 6.41
C SER A 260 29.27 -1.74 6.89
N LEU A 261 28.86 -1.08 7.98
CA LEU A 261 29.61 0.01 8.62
C LEU A 261 30.98 -0.45 9.13
N ALA A 262 31.08 -1.64 9.70
CA ALA A 262 32.36 -2.22 10.11
C ALA A 262 33.29 -2.44 8.91
N LEU A 263 32.77 -2.95 7.79
CA LEU A 263 33.53 -3.08 6.55
C LEU A 263 33.93 -1.73 5.97
N PHE A 264 33.07 -0.71 6.03
CA PHE A 264 33.43 0.65 5.61
C PHE A 264 34.56 1.24 6.46
N ALA A 265 34.49 1.09 7.79
CA ALA A 265 35.53 1.55 8.69
C ALA A 265 36.86 0.83 8.40
N ALA A 266 36.84 -0.49 8.23
CA ALA A 266 38.02 -1.28 7.86
C ALA A 266 38.57 -0.88 6.48
N ALA A 267 37.69 -0.65 5.50
CA ALA A 267 38.07 -0.20 4.17
C ALA A 267 38.78 1.15 4.20
N PHE A 268 38.31 2.07 5.04
CA PHE A 268 38.93 3.38 5.24
C PHE A 268 40.32 3.28 5.89
N LEU A 269 40.46 2.43 6.92
CA LEU A 269 41.75 2.24 7.60
C LEU A 269 42.80 1.56 6.70
N ILE A 270 42.37 0.60 5.89
CA ILE A 270 43.26 -0.21 5.02
C ILE A 270 43.40 0.43 3.62
N GLN A 271 42.63 1.47 3.31
CA GLN A 271 42.54 2.09 1.97
C GLN A 271 42.20 1.08 0.87
N SER A 272 41.30 0.14 1.18
CA SER A 272 40.91 -0.95 0.25
C SER A 272 39.57 -0.68 -0.41
N THR A 273 39.58 -0.44 -1.72
CA THR A 273 38.36 -0.31 -2.55
C THR A 273 37.53 -1.60 -2.57
N GLY A 274 38.17 -2.76 -2.44
CA GLY A 274 37.49 -4.05 -2.38
C GLY A 274 36.60 -4.18 -1.15
N LEU A 275 37.12 -3.83 0.03
CA LEU A 275 36.34 -3.85 1.28
C LEU A 275 35.20 -2.82 1.27
N TYR A 276 35.44 -1.64 0.70
CA TYR A 276 34.39 -0.61 0.53
C TYR A 276 33.23 -1.14 -0.31
N THR A 277 33.54 -1.75 -1.46
CA THR A 277 32.53 -2.31 -2.37
C THR A 277 31.81 -3.49 -1.74
N ALA A 278 32.53 -4.36 -1.04
CA ALA A 278 31.94 -5.47 -0.28
C ALA A 278 30.99 -4.97 0.82
N GLY A 279 31.34 -3.89 1.51
CA GLY A 279 30.49 -3.21 2.50
C GLY A 279 29.16 -2.75 1.90
N ILE A 280 29.20 -2.08 0.74
CA ILE A 280 27.99 -1.66 0.00
C ILE A 280 27.11 -2.87 -0.36
N ILE A 281 27.71 -3.87 -1.02
CA ILE A 281 26.98 -5.06 -1.49
C ILE A 281 26.34 -5.79 -0.31
N LEU A 282 27.08 -5.99 0.78
CA LEU A 282 26.57 -6.62 1.99
C LEU A 282 25.39 -5.84 2.58
N GLY A 283 25.49 -4.51 2.62
CA GLY A 283 24.41 -3.63 3.06
C GLY A 283 23.13 -3.87 2.26
N PHE A 284 23.20 -3.85 0.93
CA PHE A 284 22.03 -4.11 0.07
C PHE A 284 21.49 -5.54 0.21
N VAL A 285 22.37 -6.54 0.25
CA VAL A 285 21.99 -7.95 0.37
C VAL A 285 21.27 -8.24 1.69
N LEU A 286 21.61 -7.55 2.77
CA LEU A 286 20.91 -7.70 4.05
C LEU A 286 19.63 -6.84 4.11
N PHE A 287 19.69 -5.62 3.60
CA PHE A 287 18.62 -4.64 3.72
C PHE A 287 17.40 -4.95 2.84
N ILE A 288 17.63 -5.34 1.58
CA ILE A 288 16.52 -5.58 0.62
C ILE A 288 15.63 -6.74 1.11
N PRO A 289 16.16 -7.94 1.43
CA PRO A 289 15.34 -9.04 1.94
C PRO A 289 14.65 -8.68 3.26
N PHE A 290 15.31 -7.92 4.13
CA PHE A 290 14.71 -7.48 5.39
C PHE A 290 13.45 -6.62 5.15
N ILE A 291 13.55 -5.57 4.32
CA ILE A 291 12.38 -4.74 3.97
C ILE A 291 11.30 -5.57 3.28
N VAL A 292 11.69 -6.44 2.34
CA VAL A 292 10.73 -7.27 1.59
C VAL A 292 9.96 -8.20 2.52
N VAL A 293 10.64 -8.89 3.44
CA VAL A 293 10.01 -9.80 4.41
C VAL A 293 9.13 -9.01 5.38
N LEU A 294 9.65 -7.91 5.94
CA LEU A 294 8.92 -7.12 6.92
C LEU A 294 7.65 -6.49 6.30
N GLY A 295 7.79 -5.86 5.14
CA GLY A 295 6.67 -5.29 4.37
C GLY A 295 5.65 -6.32 3.93
N SER A 296 6.12 -7.51 3.53
CA SER A 296 5.26 -8.64 3.20
C SER A 296 4.42 -9.11 4.40
N VAL A 297 5.06 -9.41 5.53
CA VAL A 297 4.40 -9.86 6.76
C VAL A 297 3.34 -8.86 7.19
N PHE A 298 3.69 -7.57 7.20
CA PHE A 298 2.76 -6.52 7.59
C PHE A 298 1.61 -6.34 6.59
N THR A 299 1.84 -6.57 5.31
CA THR A 299 0.77 -6.55 4.29
C THR A 299 -0.22 -7.70 4.51
N VAL A 300 0.26 -8.91 4.80
CA VAL A 300 -0.60 -10.05 5.16
C VAL A 300 -1.36 -9.76 6.44
N PHE A 301 -0.67 -9.32 7.49
CA PHE A 301 -1.25 -8.97 8.78
C PHE A 301 -2.35 -7.92 8.65
N GLY A 302 -2.08 -6.82 7.93
CA GLY A 302 -3.03 -5.73 7.75
C GLY A 302 -4.25 -6.18 6.97
N THR A 303 -4.04 -6.83 5.83
CA THR A 303 -5.14 -7.34 4.99
C THR A 303 -6.00 -8.34 5.77
N ALA A 304 -5.38 -9.27 6.49
CA ALA A 304 -6.08 -10.28 7.28
C ALA A 304 -6.92 -9.69 8.42
N THR A 305 -6.38 -8.72 9.15
CA THR A 305 -7.08 -8.02 10.24
C THR A 305 -8.30 -7.27 9.70
N TRP A 306 -8.13 -6.57 8.57
CA TRP A 306 -9.22 -5.88 7.91
C TRP A 306 -10.28 -6.84 7.36
N THR A 307 -9.88 -7.97 6.79
CA THR A 307 -10.81 -9.03 6.37
C THR A 307 -11.57 -9.61 7.56
N TYR A 308 -10.91 -9.81 8.71
CA TYR A 308 -11.56 -10.23 9.95
C TYR A 308 -12.69 -9.29 10.35
N LEU A 309 -12.38 -8.00 10.42
CA LEU A 309 -13.35 -6.98 10.78
C LEU A 309 -14.49 -6.90 9.76
N PHE A 310 -14.17 -6.96 8.47
CA PHE A 310 -15.16 -7.01 7.41
C PHE A 310 -16.12 -8.18 7.60
N THR A 311 -15.62 -9.41 7.79
CA THR A 311 -16.46 -10.60 7.96
C THR A 311 -17.36 -10.48 9.19
N LYS A 312 -16.84 -9.93 10.29
CA LYS A 312 -17.61 -9.74 11.54
C LYS A 312 -18.66 -8.63 11.43
N MET A 313 -18.32 -7.47 10.85
CA MET A 313 -19.27 -6.37 10.62
C MET A 313 -20.37 -6.78 9.62
N HIS A 314 -20.02 -7.60 8.63
CA HIS A 314 -20.97 -8.06 7.63
C HIS A 314 -21.95 -9.10 8.18
N ARG A 315 -21.49 -10.07 8.98
CA ARG A 315 -22.31 -11.20 9.44
C ARG A 315 -22.98 -11.00 10.80
N GLU A 316 -22.27 -10.43 11.77
CA GLU A 316 -22.70 -10.40 13.18
C GLU A 316 -23.14 -8.99 13.63
N GLY A 317 -22.70 -7.95 12.92
CA GLY A 317 -22.84 -6.56 13.36
C GLY A 317 -21.90 -6.26 14.54
N ILE A 318 -21.09 -5.22 14.44
CA ILE A 318 -20.16 -4.83 15.52
C ILE A 318 -20.57 -3.47 16.04
N ILE A 319 -20.78 -3.36 17.36
CA ILE A 319 -21.01 -2.11 18.06
C ILE A 319 -19.64 -1.54 18.48
N SER A 320 -19.43 -0.22 18.36
CA SER A 320 -18.17 0.39 18.77
C SER A 320 -17.95 0.34 20.28
N HIS A 321 -16.70 0.14 20.69
CA HIS A 321 -16.29 0.11 22.09
C HIS A 321 -16.53 1.44 22.81
N LEU A 322 -16.39 2.59 22.12
CA LEU A 322 -16.70 3.89 22.71
C LEU A 322 -18.20 4.09 22.93
N VAL A 323 -19.04 3.59 22.01
CA VAL A 323 -20.50 3.61 22.21
C VAL A 323 -20.89 2.74 23.41
N HIS A 324 -20.22 1.61 23.61
CA HIS A 324 -20.40 0.79 24.82
C HIS A 324 -19.88 1.49 26.08
N LEU A 325 -18.78 2.25 26.03
CA LEU A 325 -18.31 3.02 27.19
C LEU A 325 -19.32 4.11 27.59
N PHE A 326 -19.98 4.73 26.61
CA PHE A 326 -21.00 5.76 26.85
C PHE A 326 -22.40 5.22 27.18
N HIS A 327 -22.77 4.00 26.74
CA HIS A 327 -24.08 3.37 27.02
C HIS A 327 -24.03 2.29 28.11
N GLY A 328 -22.86 1.75 28.44
CA GLY A 328 -22.63 0.75 29.48
C GLY A 328 -22.38 1.33 30.87
N GLY A 329 -22.59 2.64 31.04
CA GLY A 329 -22.73 3.30 32.33
C GLY A 329 -24.18 3.31 32.80
N LYS A 330 -24.80 2.14 32.95
CA LYS A 330 -25.98 1.91 33.79
C LYS A 330 -25.90 0.54 34.43
#